data_AF-A0A0C4DXS9-F1
#
_entry.id   AF-A0A0C4DXS9-F1
#
_cell.length_a   1.000
_cell.length_b   1.000
_cell.length_c   1.000
_cell.angle_alpha   90.00
_cell.angle_beta   90.00
_cell.angle_gamma   90.00
#
_symmetry.space_group_name_H-M   'P 1'
#
loop_
_entity.id
_entity.type
_entity.pdbx_description
1 polymer ?
#
loop_
_entity_poly.entity_id
_entity_poly.type
_entity_poly.pdbx_seq_one_letter_code
_entity_poly.pdbx_strand_id
1 'polypeptide(L)'
;MSAPAEFLAAIGKHLRPQVHNPHDHILTEGDEARAMYWLVRGYVAVTSRDGEAVYAELRPGAFFGEIGVLMDMPRTATIPA
;
A
#
# COMPACT_ATOMS: atom_id res chain seq x y z
N MET A 1 17.53 -12.11 -9.85
CA MET A 1 17.56 -13.12 -8.77
C MET A 1 16.17 -13.11 -8.14
N SER A 2 15.42 -14.21 -8.21
CA SER A 2 14.07 -14.30 -7.63
C SER A 2 14.16 -14.80 -6.18
N ALA A 3 13.24 -14.35 -5.32
CA ALA A 3 13.15 -14.86 -3.96
C ALA A 3 12.86 -16.38 -3.96
N PRO A 4 13.34 -17.16 -2.98
CA PRO A 4 13.06 -18.58 -2.88
C PRO A 4 11.56 -18.87 -2.76
N ALA A 5 11.08 -19.97 -3.37
CA ALA A 5 9.67 -20.34 -3.34
C ALA A 5 9.13 -20.54 -1.91
N GLU A 6 9.94 -21.10 -1.02
CA GLU A 6 9.59 -21.29 0.40
C GLU A 6 9.37 -19.95 1.12
N PHE A 7 10.18 -18.94 0.80
CA PHE A 7 10.02 -17.60 1.34
C PHE A 7 8.70 -16.97 0.86
N LEU A 8 8.41 -17.09 -0.45
CA LEU A 8 7.15 -16.60 -1.01
C LEU A 8 5.93 -17.29 -0.38
N ALA A 9 6.01 -18.61 -0.17
CA ALA A 9 4.97 -19.36 0.52
C ALA A 9 4.79 -18.95 1.98
N ALA A 10 5.90 -18.65 2.69
CA ALA A 10 5.86 -18.16 4.06
C ALA A 10 5.21 -16.77 4.15
N ILE A 11 5.58 -15.84 3.26
CA ILE A 11 4.95 -14.51 3.17
C ILE A 11 3.46 -14.65 2.85
N GLY A 12 3.10 -15.46 1.85
CA GLY A 12 1.73 -15.67 1.41
C GLY A 12 0.78 -16.12 2.54
N LYS A 13 1.28 -16.90 3.51
CA LYS A 13 0.52 -17.34 4.70
C LYS A 13 0.20 -16.21 5.69
N HIS A 14 0.92 -15.10 5.65
CA HIS A 14 0.73 -13.96 6.55
C HIS A 14 -0.02 -12.79 5.90
N LEU A 15 -0.29 -12.86 4.59
CA LEU A 15 -1.10 -11.87 3.89
C LEU A 15 -2.56 -11.92 4.34
N ARG A 16 -3.15 -10.75 4.53
CA ARG A 16 -4.56 -10.61 4.89
C ARG A 16 -5.30 -9.87 3.77
N PRO A 17 -6.35 -10.47 3.17
CA PRO A 17 -7.18 -9.75 2.23
C PRO A 17 -7.80 -8.52 2.89
N GLN A 18 -7.73 -7.39 2.20
CA GLN A 18 -8.37 -6.13 2.61
C GLN A 18 -9.25 -5.66 1.46
N VAL A 19 -10.50 -5.32 1.78
CA VAL A 19 -11.47 -4.78 0.82
C VAL A 19 -11.88 -3.41 1.35
N HIS A 20 -11.76 -2.41 0.49
CA HIS A 20 -12.12 -1.03 0.79
C HIS A 20 -13.22 -0.59 -0.17
N ASN A 21 -14.11 0.26 0.33
CA ASN A 21 -15.13 0.89 -0.47
C ASN A 21 -14.58 2.17 -1.10
N PRO A 22 -15.16 2.65 -2.21
CA PRO A 22 -14.88 3.99 -2.70
C PRO A 22 -15.02 5.01 -1.57
N HIS A 23 -14.09 5.95 -1.50
CA HIS A 23 -13.99 7.00 -0.46
C HIS A 23 -13.39 6.57 0.89
N ASP A 24 -13.00 5.31 1.07
CA ASP A 24 -12.17 4.93 2.21
C ASP A 24 -10.76 5.50 2.04
N HIS A 25 -10.06 5.76 3.15
CA HIS A 25 -8.63 6.03 3.15
C HIS A 25 -7.89 4.74 3.56
N ILE A 26 -7.15 4.15 2.63
CA ILE A 26 -6.34 2.96 2.90
C ILE A 26 -5.13 3.37 3.76
N LEU A 27 -4.48 4.48 3.40
CA LEU A 27 -3.38 5.09 4.14
C LEU A 27 -3.57 6.60 4.22
N THR A 28 -3.17 7.20 5.33
CA THR A 28 -3.12 8.65 5.50
C THR A 28 -1.69 9.07 5.81
N GLU A 29 -1.22 10.11 5.12
CA GLU A 29 0.11 10.68 5.34
C GLU A 29 0.30 11.08 6.81
N GLY A 30 1.43 10.73 7.41
CA GLY A 30 1.77 11.01 8.81
C GLY A 30 1.31 9.93 9.82
N ASP A 31 0.49 8.97 9.41
CA ASP A 31 0.11 7.86 10.29
C ASP A 31 1.26 6.86 10.49
N GLU A 32 1.18 6.06 11.55
CA GLU A 32 2.13 4.98 11.82
C GLU A 32 2.08 3.90 10.71
N ALA A 33 3.25 3.45 10.24
CA ALA A 33 3.36 2.48 9.16
C ALA A 33 3.54 1.04 9.66
N ARG A 34 2.46 0.28 9.72
CA ARG A 34 2.45 -1.11 10.24
C ARG A 34 2.36 -2.21 9.19
N ALA A 35 2.07 -1.85 7.95
CA ALA A 35 1.85 -2.81 6.86
C ALA A 35 2.08 -2.16 5.50
N MET A 36 2.42 -2.98 4.50
CA MET A 36 2.42 -2.62 3.09
C MET A 36 1.42 -3.49 2.34
N TYR A 37 1.04 -3.07 1.14
CA TYR A 37 -0.09 -3.65 0.42
C TYR A 37 0.30 -4.02 -1.00
N TRP A 38 -0.32 -5.09 -1.51
CA TRP A 38 -0.34 -5.44 -2.93
C TRP A 38 -1.73 -5.18 -3.49
N LEU A 39 -1.82 -4.43 -4.59
CA LEU A 39 -3.08 -4.15 -5.25
C LEU A 39 -3.48 -5.35 -6.13
N VAL A 40 -4.49 -6.10 -5.68
CA VAL A 40 -4.98 -7.28 -6.41
C VAL A 40 -6.01 -6.90 -7.47
N ARG A 41 -6.89 -5.93 -7.18
CA ARG A 41 -7.95 -5.47 -8.08
C ARG A 41 -8.29 -4.01 -7.79
N GLY A 42 -8.71 -3.27 -8.81
CA GLY A 42 -9.07 -1.86 -8.72
C GLY A 42 -7.94 -0.95 -9.16
N TYR A 43 -8.06 0.33 -8.85
CA TYR A 43 -7.05 1.36 -9.04
C TYR A 43 -7.04 2.24 -7.80
N VAL A 44 -5.87 2.73 -7.39
CA VAL A 44 -5.74 3.66 -6.27
C VAL A 44 -4.84 4.81 -6.67
N ALA A 45 -5.09 6.00 -6.12
CA ALA A 45 -4.24 7.16 -6.32
C ALA A 45 -3.25 7.31 -5.15
N VAL A 46 -2.08 7.88 -5.43
CA VAL A 46 -1.16 8.38 -4.42
C VAL A 46 -1.31 9.90 -4.38
N THR A 47 -1.76 10.44 -3.27
CA THR A 47 -2.12 11.86 -3.17
C THR A 47 -1.39 12.58 -2.03
N SER A 48 -1.35 13.91 -2.10
CA SER A 48 -1.12 14.76 -0.94
C SER A 48 -2.21 14.54 0.11
N ARG A 49 -1.93 14.91 1.36
CA ARG A 49 -2.89 14.84 2.46
C ARG A 49 -4.22 15.55 2.21
N ASP A 50 -4.20 16.68 1.50
CA ASP A 50 -5.40 17.46 1.15
C ASP A 50 -6.11 16.95 -0.12
N GLY A 51 -5.52 15.98 -0.84
CA GLY A 51 -6.07 15.42 -2.07
C GLY A 51 -5.89 16.31 -3.32
N GLU A 52 -5.27 17.48 -3.19
CA GLU A 52 -5.11 18.44 -4.29
C GLU A 52 -4.07 17.99 -5.32
N ALA A 53 -3.04 17.27 -4.88
CA ALA A 53 -2.01 16.72 -5.76
C ALA A 53 -2.14 15.20 -5.89
N VAL A 54 -2.17 14.71 -7.14
CA VAL A 54 -2.03 13.29 -7.46
C VAL A 54 -0.62 13.03 -7.96
N TYR A 55 0.16 12.29 -7.18
CA TYR A 55 1.55 11.95 -7.50
C TYR A 55 1.64 10.75 -8.45
N ALA A 56 0.73 9.78 -8.32
CA ALA A 56 0.69 8.59 -9.16
C ALA A 56 -0.68 7.90 -9.11
N GLU A 57 -0.97 7.09 -10.12
CA GLU A 57 -2.06 6.11 -10.11
C GLU A 57 -1.48 4.70 -10.18
N LEU A 58 -1.96 3.82 -9.30
CA LEU A 58 -1.49 2.44 -9.20
C LEU A 58 -2.54 1.48 -9.75
N ARG A 59 -2.07 0.46 -10.47
CA ARG A 59 -2.87 -0.57 -11.13
C ARG A 59 -2.62 -1.95 -10.51
N PRO A 60 -3.48 -2.95 -10.77
CA PRO A 60 -3.29 -4.29 -10.23
C PRO A 60 -1.89 -4.84 -10.54
N GLY A 61 -1.27 -5.46 -9.53
CA GLY A 61 0.13 -5.89 -9.55
C GLY A 61 1.12 -4.90 -8.91
N ALA A 62 0.72 -3.64 -8.71
CA ALA A 62 1.50 -2.68 -7.94
C ALA A 62 1.48 -3.00 -6.43
N PHE A 63 2.45 -2.45 -5.70
CA PHE A 63 2.47 -2.42 -4.24
C PHE A 63 2.66 -1.00 -3.75
N PHE A 64 2.28 -0.73 -2.50
CA PHE A 64 2.42 0.60 -1.89
C PHE A 64 2.50 0.52 -0.35
N GLY A 65 2.95 1.62 0.26
CA GLY A 65 3.07 1.75 1.72
C GLY A 65 4.32 1.08 2.30
N GLU A 66 5.23 0.61 1.46
CA GLU A 66 6.48 -0.04 1.84
C GLU A 66 7.47 0.91 2.51
N ILE A 67 7.53 2.18 2.08
CA ILE A 67 8.52 3.14 2.58
C ILE A 67 8.42 3.27 4.10
N GLY A 68 7.22 3.51 4.62
CA GLY A 68 7.04 3.68 6.06
C GLY A 68 7.38 2.42 6.87
N VAL A 69 7.15 1.23 6.30
CA VAL A 69 7.47 -0.04 6.96
C VAL A 69 8.98 -0.34 6.92
N LEU A 70 9.60 -0.18 5.75
CA LEU A 70 11.00 -0.54 5.54
C LEU A 70 11.98 0.49 6.14
N MET A 71 11.57 1.75 6.21
CA MET A 71 12.37 2.85 6.74
C MET A 71 12.01 3.22 8.18
N ASP A 72 11.07 2.50 8.80
CA ASP A 72 10.56 2.76 10.17
C ASP A 72 10.17 4.23 10.39
N MET A 73 9.30 4.73 9.50
CA MET A 73 8.86 6.13 9.51
C MET A 73 7.35 6.25 9.22
N PRO A 74 6.72 7.39 9.55
CA PRO A 74 5.32 7.63 9.22
C PRO A 74 5.03 7.53 7.73
N ARG A 75 3.75 7.35 7.38
CA ARG A 75 3.28 7.32 5.99
C ARG A 75 3.70 8.60 5.25
N THR A 76 4.26 8.44 4.06
CA THR A 76 4.77 9.54 3.24
C THR A 76 3.74 10.12 2.27
N ALA A 77 2.58 9.49 2.14
CA ALA A 77 1.50 9.91 1.25
C ALA A 77 0.15 9.36 1.74
N THR A 78 -0.93 9.91 1.17
CA THR A 78 -2.29 9.44 1.39
C THR A 78 -2.74 8.58 0.20
N ILE A 79 -3.42 7.47 0.48
CA ILE A 79 -3.93 6.53 -0.52
C ILE A 79 -5.45 6.36 -0.31
N PRO A 80 -6.29 7.08 -1.05
CA PRO A 80 -7.73 6.80 -1.11
C PRO A 80 -8.03 5.52 -1.90
N ALA A 81 -9.11 4.83 -1.53
CA ALA A 81 -9.65 3.63 -2.17
C ALA A 81 -10.63 3.94 -3.32
#